data_AF-A0A645B1W9-F1
#
_entry.id   AF-A0A645B1W9-F1
#
_cell.length_a   1.000
_cell.length_b   1.000
_cell.length_c   1.000
_cell.angle_alpha   90.00
_cell.angle_beta   90.00
_cell.angle_gamma   90.00
#
_symmetry.space_group_name_H-M   'P 1'
#
loop_
_entity.id
_entity.type
_entity.pdbx_description
1 polymer ?
#
loop_
_entity_poly.entity_id
_entity_poly.type
_entity_poly.pdbx_seq_one_letter_code
_entity_poly.pdbx_strand_id
1 'polypeptide(L)'
;MTLKTKIVMLKKIKQGTRVGYDGTWTASQDSVLGTLPIGYADGMSRSYSNRAHVCVRGTLVPIVGRVCMDQAMIDVTAVPQAQVGDEVIIFGDSQPIRTTLMLADEIGEIPHQITACVSKRVPRFYNDRS
;
A
#
# COMPACT_ATOMS: atom_id res chain seq x y z
N MET A 1 -8.21 5.40 13.56
CA MET A 1 -7.56 4.08 13.34
C MET A 1 -6.43 4.28 12.34
N THR A 2 -5.34 3.50 12.44
CA THR A 2 -4.26 3.52 11.45
C THR A 2 -3.97 2.09 11.02
N LEU A 3 -4.06 1.81 9.72
CA LEU A 3 -3.64 0.54 9.13
C LEU A 3 -2.24 0.70 8.54
N LYS A 4 -1.34 -0.17 9.00
CA LYS A 4 0.07 -0.16 8.59
C LYS A 4 0.60 -1.56 8.39
N THR A 5 1.62 -1.66 7.57
CA THR A 5 2.38 -2.88 7.28
C THR A 5 3.87 -2.52 7.18
N LYS A 6 4.70 -3.42 6.65
CA LYS A 6 6.12 -3.17 6.38
C LYS A 6 6.54 -3.68 5.02
N ILE A 7 7.62 -3.13 4.48
CA ILE A 7 8.28 -3.70 3.31
C ILE A 7 8.94 -5.03 3.70
N VAL A 8 8.61 -6.13 3.02
CA VAL A 8 9.24 -7.45 3.26
C VAL A 8 10.28 -7.83 2.21
N MET A 9 10.24 -7.18 1.05
CA MET A 9 11.19 -7.40 -0.04
C MET A 9 11.34 -6.12 -0.85
N LEU A 10 12.56 -5.85 -1.33
CA LEU A 10 12.84 -4.84 -2.35
C LEU A 10 13.41 -5.53 -3.59
N LYS A 11 12.95 -5.11 -4.77
CA LYS A 11 13.41 -5.65 -6.04
C LYS A 11 13.65 -4.53 -7.05
N LYS A 12 14.86 -4.48 -7.60
CA LYS A 12 15.16 -3.64 -8.77
C LYS A 12 14.63 -4.32 -10.03
N ILE A 13 13.91 -3.57 -10.85
CA ILE A 13 13.36 -4.04 -12.13
C ILE A 13 13.75 -3.08 -13.25
N LYS A 14 13.82 -3.60 -14.47
CA LYS A 14 14.12 -2.81 -15.66
C LYS A 14 12.85 -2.22 -16.27
N GLN A 15 13.00 -1.11 -16.98
CA GLN A 15 11.95 -0.57 -17.85
C GLN A 15 11.34 -1.69 -18.72
N GLY A 16 10.02 -1.66 -18.90
CA GLY A 16 9.28 -2.68 -19.65
C GLY A 16 8.91 -3.94 -18.86
N THR A 17 9.39 -4.09 -17.62
CA THR A 17 9.00 -5.23 -16.76
C THR A 17 7.53 -5.12 -16.36
N ARG A 18 6.77 -6.22 -16.56
CA ARG A 18 5.36 -6.33 -16.13
C ARG A 18 5.26 -6.82 -14.68
N VAL A 19 4.29 -6.30 -13.93
CA VAL A 19 4.13 -6.53 -12.48
C VAL A 19 2.70 -6.96 -12.13
N GLY A 20 2.60 -7.89 -11.17
CA GLY A 20 1.33 -8.39 -10.64
C GLY A 20 0.63 -9.40 -11.55
N TYR A 21 -0.52 -9.91 -11.10
CA TYR A 21 -1.36 -10.79 -11.91
C TYR A 21 -1.77 -10.12 -13.22
N ASP A 22 -1.74 -10.88 -14.31
CA ASP A 22 -2.01 -10.47 -15.69
C ASP A 22 -1.10 -9.35 -16.23
N GLY A 23 -0.07 -8.94 -15.47
CA GLY A 23 0.85 -7.88 -15.89
C GLY A 23 0.15 -6.53 -16.14
N THR A 24 -0.82 -6.16 -15.30
CA THR A 24 -1.64 -4.94 -15.46
C THR A 24 -0.87 -3.64 -15.26
N TRP A 25 0.39 -3.71 -14.86
CA TRP A 25 1.29 -2.57 -14.77
C TRP A 25 2.62 -2.91 -15.45
N THR A 26 3.17 -1.96 -16.18
CA THR A 26 4.46 -2.08 -16.87
C THR A 26 5.35 -0.92 -16.46
N ALA A 27 6.59 -1.22 -16.05
CA ALA A 27 7.53 -0.21 -15.61
C ALA A 27 7.86 0.77 -16.74
N SER A 28 7.58 2.05 -16.55
CA SER A 28 7.92 3.12 -17.50
C SER A 28 9.41 3.48 -17.46
N GLN A 29 10.11 3.11 -16.39
CA GLN A 29 11.54 3.33 -16.17
C GLN A 29 12.15 2.20 -15.32
N ASP A 30 13.47 2.17 -15.19
CA ASP A 30 14.13 1.35 -14.17
C ASP A 30 13.60 1.73 -12.78
N SER A 31 13.06 0.75 -12.05
CA SER A 31 12.28 1.01 -10.85
C SER A 31 12.71 0.11 -9.68
N VAL A 32 12.41 0.54 -8.45
CA VAL A 32 12.57 -0.25 -7.24
C VAL A 32 11.21 -0.53 -6.64
N LEU A 33 10.82 -1.80 -6.58
CA LEU A 33 9.53 -2.21 -6.03
C LEU A 33 9.67 -2.75 -4.62
N GLY A 34 8.74 -2.35 -3.75
CA GLY A 34 8.54 -2.94 -2.43
C GLY A 34 7.38 -3.94 -2.44
N THR A 35 7.57 -5.11 -1.84
CA THR A 35 6.49 -6.06 -1.55
C THR A 35 5.97 -5.85 -0.14
N LEU A 36 4.65 -5.80 0.00
CA LEU A 36 3.94 -5.67 1.27
C LEU A 36 3.21 -6.99 1.58
N PRO A 37 3.27 -7.50 2.82
CA PRO A 37 2.59 -8.73 3.25
C PRO A 37 1.16 -8.43 3.69
N ILE A 38 0.39 -7.79 2.82
CA ILE A 38 -1.01 -7.45 3.03
C ILE A 38 -1.73 -7.44 1.68
N GLY A 39 -2.94 -7.99 1.64
CA GLY A 39 -3.74 -8.03 0.42
C GLY A 39 -5.24 -7.90 0.67
N TYR A 40 -6.04 -8.31 -0.32
CA TYR A 40 -7.49 -8.15 -0.22
C TYR A 40 -8.14 -9.03 0.84
N ALA A 41 -7.50 -10.13 1.26
CA ALA A 41 -8.01 -10.94 2.38
C ALA A 41 -7.83 -10.25 3.75
N ASP A 42 -7.01 -9.21 3.80
CA ASP A 42 -6.74 -8.40 5.00
C ASP A 42 -7.55 -7.10 5.02
N GLY A 43 -8.19 -6.75 3.91
CA GLY A 43 -9.03 -5.56 3.75
C GLY A 43 -8.53 -4.54 2.73
N MET A 44 -7.39 -4.77 2.05
CA MET A 44 -6.96 -3.94 0.92
C MET A 44 -7.75 -4.31 -0.33
N SER A 45 -8.84 -3.60 -0.61
CA SER A 45 -9.69 -3.86 -1.77
C SER A 45 -8.89 -3.96 -3.07
N ARG A 46 -9.32 -4.83 -3.98
CA ARG A 46 -8.75 -4.91 -5.32
C ARG A 46 -8.86 -3.59 -6.10
N SER A 47 -9.77 -2.69 -5.72
CA SER A 47 -9.88 -1.35 -6.30
C SER A 47 -8.64 -0.47 -6.11
N TYR A 48 -7.74 -0.84 -5.20
CA TYR A 48 -6.50 -0.11 -4.92
C TYR A 48 -5.46 -0.31 -6.04
N SER A 49 -5.59 -1.41 -6.78
CA SER A 49 -4.68 -1.82 -7.86
C SER A 49 -4.48 -0.69 -8.87
N ASN A 50 -3.23 -0.26 -9.07
CA ASN A 50 -2.84 0.81 -10.01
C ASN A 50 -3.51 2.18 -9.77
N ARG A 51 -4.15 2.40 -8.62
CA ARG A 51 -4.92 3.63 -8.34
C ARG A 51 -4.50 4.33 -7.07
N ALA A 52 -4.33 3.56 -6.00
CA ALA A 52 -4.11 4.11 -4.66
C ALA A 52 -2.64 4.32 -4.34
N HIS A 53 -2.38 5.23 -3.41
CA HIS A 53 -1.05 5.48 -2.85
C HIS A 53 -0.98 5.06 -1.38
N VAL A 54 0.23 4.73 -0.93
CA VAL A 54 0.57 4.48 0.48
C VAL A 54 1.74 5.37 0.89
N CYS A 55 1.95 5.58 2.18
CA CYS A 55 3.06 6.40 2.68
C CYS A 55 4.22 5.53 3.18
N VAL A 56 5.42 5.80 2.67
CA VAL A 56 6.69 5.22 3.12
C VAL A 56 7.63 6.37 3.45
N ARG A 57 8.13 6.43 4.69
CA ARG A 57 9.07 7.46 5.15
C ARG A 57 8.62 8.91 4.85
N GLY A 58 7.32 9.17 4.96
CA GLY A 58 6.74 10.50 4.70
C GLY A 58 6.49 10.82 3.22
N THR A 59 6.74 9.88 2.31
CA THR A 59 6.52 10.03 0.87
C THR A 59 5.38 9.14 0.40
N LEU A 60 4.44 9.70 -0.36
CA LEU A 60 3.41 8.91 -1.03
C LEU A 60 3.99 8.18 -2.24
N VAL A 61 3.76 6.87 -2.29
CA VAL A 61 4.22 5.98 -3.34
C VAL A 61 3.04 5.16 -3.88
N PRO A 62 2.96 4.91 -5.20
CA PRO A 62 1.82 4.25 -5.80
C PRO A 62 1.84 2.74 -5.55
N ILE A 63 0.65 2.16 -5.39
CA ILE A 63 0.45 0.71 -5.51
C ILE A 63 0.47 0.35 -6.99
N VAL A 64 1.33 -0.60 -7.37
CA VAL A 64 1.55 -1.02 -8.75
C VAL A 64 1.21 -2.50 -8.95
N GLY A 65 0.58 -2.80 -10.07
CA GLY A 65 -0.01 -4.11 -10.34
C GLY A 65 -1.29 -4.35 -9.54
N ARG A 66 -1.81 -5.58 -9.65
CA ARG A 66 -2.99 -6.00 -8.88
C ARG A 66 -2.64 -6.31 -7.44
N VAL A 67 -3.51 -5.87 -6.52
CA VAL A 67 -3.51 -6.36 -5.15
C VAL A 67 -3.90 -7.84 -5.15
N CYS A 68 -3.00 -8.67 -4.60
CA CYS A 68 -3.15 -10.12 -4.45
C CYS A 68 -3.90 -10.45 -3.14
N MET A 69 -4.12 -11.74 -2.88
CA MET A 69 -4.84 -12.19 -1.68
C MET A 69 -4.16 -11.71 -0.40
N ASP A 70 -2.84 -11.90 -0.32
CA ASP A 70 -2.04 -11.66 0.89
C ASP A 70 -0.86 -10.71 0.64
N GLN A 71 -0.76 -10.13 -0.58
CA GLN A 71 0.36 -9.26 -0.95
C GLN A 71 -0.07 -8.09 -1.85
N ALA A 72 0.71 -7.01 -1.79
CA ALA A 72 0.64 -5.89 -2.70
C ALA A 72 2.06 -5.40 -3.05
N MET A 73 2.19 -4.72 -4.19
CA MET A 73 3.45 -4.13 -4.63
C MET A 73 3.32 -2.61 -4.69
N ILE A 74 4.39 -1.93 -4.31
CA ILE A 74 4.50 -0.47 -4.35
C ILE A 74 5.77 -0.06 -5.10
N ASP A 75 5.70 1.05 -5.82
CA ASP A 75 6.89 1.61 -6.49
C ASP A 75 7.57 2.64 -5.57
N VAL A 76 8.70 2.25 -4.99
CA VAL A 76 9.48 3.08 -4.07
C VAL A 76 10.67 3.76 -4.76
N THR A 77 10.66 3.87 -6.09
CA THR A 77 11.75 4.51 -6.84
C THR A 77 12.02 5.95 -6.39
N ALA A 78 10.99 6.68 -5.96
CA ALA A 78 11.10 8.04 -5.42
C ALA A 78 11.62 8.09 -3.97
N VAL A 79 11.89 6.95 -3.33
CA VAL A 79 12.33 6.82 -1.93
C VAL A 79 13.65 6.03 -1.90
N PRO A 80 14.79 6.63 -2.28
CA PRO A 80 16.06 5.92 -2.42
C PRO A 80 16.58 5.28 -1.11
N GLN A 81 16.13 5.79 0.04
CA GLN A 81 16.44 5.29 1.37
C GLN A 81 15.49 4.17 1.87
N ALA A 82 14.54 3.73 1.04
CA ALA A 82 13.63 2.66 1.40
C ALA A 82 14.41 1.35 1.65
N GLN A 83 14.06 0.65 2.74
CA GLN A 83 14.67 -0.61 3.14
C GLN A 83 13.62 -1.63 3.58
N VAL A 84 14.00 -2.91 3.55
CA VAL A 84 13.18 -3.99 4.15
C VAL A 84 12.99 -3.70 5.63
N GLY A 85 11.76 -3.83 6.10
CA GLY A 85 11.35 -3.50 7.47
C GLY A 85 10.76 -2.10 7.64
N ASP A 86 10.88 -1.21 6.64
CA ASP A 86 10.28 0.11 6.72
C ASP A 86 8.76 0.04 6.89
N GLU A 87 8.25 0.85 7.81
CA GLU A 87 6.82 1.01 8.04
C GLU A 87 6.15 1.65 6.80
N VAL A 88 5.04 1.05 6.41
CA VAL A 88 4.19 1.54 5.31
C VAL A 88 2.81 1.81 5.87
N ILE A 89 2.37 3.07 5.77
CA ILE A 89 1.04 3.49 6.22
C ILE A 89 0.09 3.40 5.03
N ILE A 90 -0.92 2.52 5.14
CA ILE A 90 -1.94 2.34 4.11
C ILE A 90 -2.98 3.47 4.22
N PHE A 91 -3.45 3.70 5.45
CA PHE A 91 -4.26 4.86 5.84
C PHE A 91 -4.16 5.09 7.35
N GLY A 92 -4.37 6.31 7.79
CA GLY A 92 -4.55 6.64 9.20
C GLY A 92 -4.75 8.11 9.45
N ASP A 93 -5.82 8.46 10.17
CA ASP A 93 -6.22 9.87 10.33
C ASP A 93 -5.38 10.64 11.37
N SER A 94 -4.55 9.93 12.14
CA SER A 94 -3.57 10.55 13.04
C SER A 94 -2.32 11.09 12.31
N GLN A 95 -2.20 10.83 11.00
CA GLN A 95 -1.10 11.35 10.18
C GLN A 95 -1.67 12.01 8.91
N PRO A 96 -1.40 13.30 8.65
CA PRO A 96 -2.07 14.04 7.59
C PRO A 96 -1.70 13.56 6.17
N ILE A 97 -0.56 12.86 6.03
CA ILE A 97 -0.02 12.46 4.73
C ILE A 97 -0.88 11.38 4.05
N ARG A 98 -1.58 10.54 4.81
CA ARG A 98 -2.37 9.44 4.25
C ARG A 98 -3.62 9.15 5.07
N THR A 99 -4.58 10.05 4.99
CA THR A 99 -5.88 9.89 5.68
C THR A 99 -6.76 8.86 5.00
N THR A 100 -7.75 8.35 5.73
CA THR A 100 -8.74 7.41 5.18
C THR A 100 -9.60 8.08 4.11
N LEU A 101 -9.87 9.38 4.26
CA LEU A 101 -10.63 10.17 3.28
C LEU A 101 -9.92 10.25 1.93
N MET A 102 -8.63 10.60 1.92
CA MET A 102 -7.85 10.66 0.67
C MET A 102 -7.83 9.30 -0.04
N LEU A 103 -7.78 8.19 0.71
CA LEU A 103 -7.87 6.86 0.13
C LEU A 103 -9.23 6.55 -0.46
N ALA A 104 -10.29 6.95 0.23
CA ALA A 104 -11.65 6.82 -0.26
C ALA A 104 -11.83 7.53 -1.61
N ASP A 105 -11.34 8.77 -1.69
CA ASP A 105 -11.41 9.59 -2.91
C ASP A 105 -10.64 8.95 -4.09
N GLU A 106 -9.43 8.43 -3.86
CA GLU A 106 -8.62 7.79 -4.91
C GLU A 106 -9.29 6.57 -5.55
N ILE A 107 -9.98 5.76 -4.72
CA ILE A 107 -10.58 4.50 -5.17
C ILE A 107 -12.07 4.63 -5.50
N GLY A 108 -12.69 5.78 -5.21
CA GLY A 108 -14.12 6.05 -5.43
C GLY A 108 -15.03 5.36 -4.42
N GLU A 109 -14.63 5.34 -3.16
CA GLU A 109 -15.33 4.70 -2.04
C GLU A 109 -15.62 5.71 -0.92
N ILE A 110 -16.23 5.25 0.17
CA ILE A 110 -16.41 6.04 1.41
C ILE A 110 -15.46 5.58 2.54
N PRO A 111 -15.03 6.46 3.45
CA PRO A 111 -14.06 6.11 4.50
C PRO A 111 -14.51 4.97 5.43
N HIS A 112 -15.81 4.92 5.73
CA HIS A 112 -16.41 3.89 6.58
C HIS A 112 -16.30 2.49 5.96
N GLN A 113 -16.41 2.39 4.63
CA GLN A 113 -16.27 1.13 3.91
C GLN A 113 -14.83 0.62 3.99
N ILE A 114 -13.84 1.51 3.84
CA ILE A 114 -12.42 1.15 3.95
C ILE A 114 -12.10 0.59 5.34
N THR A 115 -12.52 1.29 6.39
CA THR A 115 -12.21 0.89 7.78
C THR A 115 -12.95 -0.38 8.19
N ALA A 116 -14.20 -0.56 7.77
CA ALA A 116 -14.99 -1.77 8.03
C ALA A 116 -14.45 -3.01 7.32
N CYS A 117 -13.80 -2.86 6.16
CA CYS A 117 -13.24 -3.96 5.38
C CYS A 117 -11.98 -4.60 6.00
N VAL A 118 -11.35 -3.98 7.00
CA VAL A 118 -10.15 -4.55 7.64
C VAL A 118 -10.51 -5.87 8.32
N SER A 119 -9.99 -6.97 7.79
CA SER A 119 -10.44 -8.32 8.16
C SER A 119 -9.93 -8.73 9.54
N LYS A 120 -10.50 -9.79 10.11
CA LYS A 120 -10.07 -10.35 11.41
C LYS A 120 -8.63 -10.88 11.43
N ARG A 121 -8.01 -11.12 10.26
CA ARG A 121 -6.60 -11.57 10.15
C ARG A 121 -5.61 -10.51 10.62
N VAL A 122 -5.97 -9.24 10.49
CA VAL A 122 -5.12 -8.11 10.90
C VAL A 122 -5.18 -7.96 12.42
N PRO A 123 -4.09 -8.08 13.18
CA PRO A 123 -4.11 -7.83 14.62
C PRO A 123 -4.42 -6.35 14.91
N ARG A 124 -5.21 -6.08 15.94
CA ARG A 124 -5.49 -4.72 16.43
C ARG A 124 -4.68 -4.44 17.68
N PHE A 125 -4.00 -3.30 17.69
CA PHE A 125 -3.32 -2.76 18.86
C PHE A 125 -4.04 -1.49 19.28
N TYR A 126 -4.54 -1.48 20.50
CA TYR A 126 -5.21 -0.32 21.09
C TYR A 126 -4.17 0.46 21.89
N ASN A 127 -4.00 1.74 21.55
CA ASN A 127 -3.14 2.63 22.30
C ASN A 127 -4.04 3.47 23.22
N ASP A 128 -3.95 3.25 24.53
CA ASP A 128 -4.69 4.01 25.55
C ASP A 128 -4.09 5.41 25.81
N ARG A 129 -3.32 5.95 24.86
CA ARG A 129 -2.72 7.27 25.03
C ARG A 129 -3.78 8.33 24.79
N SER A 130 -4.15 8.98 25.90
CA SER A 130 -4.86 10.24 26.02
C SER A 130 -4.10 11.38 25.33
#